data_AF-A0AAD2HQX8-F1
#
_entry.id   AF-A0AAD2HQX8-F1
#
_cell.length_a   1.000
_cell.length_b   1.000
_cell.length_c   1.000
_cell.angle_alpha   90.00
_cell.angle_beta   90.00
_cell.angle_gamma   90.00
#
_symmetry.space_group_name_H-M   'P 1'
#
loop_
_entity.id
_entity.type
_entity.pdbx_description
1 polymer ?
#
loop_
_entity_poly.entity_id
_entity_poly.type
_entity_poly.pdbx_seq_one_letter_code
_entity_poly.pdbx_strand_id
1 'polypeptide(L)'
;MSKKPPTDLKSVLQNEIKEWHFHIYFHQGNAEEQHYALELRDAVLRLRRDGAFIAVPLFRVNTDPIGPHPAGSYEVWAPSETFASLFSYFALHRGPLSILVHPLTREEVSVYPALESRSQFSPGSSRKISPAHAADVAIDPPSVLTDDCRDHQIRSAWIGPSWPLDLSKLPVRSETIPLQYPSLKVGYSSNVPFMNLEDRAILGANVEKMLLKEKDAARAPVP
;
A
#
# COMPACT_ATOMS: atom_id res chain seq x y z
N MET A 1 -9.33 5.87 19.79
CA MET A 1 -8.26 6.66 19.13
C MET A 1 -8.64 8.14 19.17
N SER A 2 -7.66 9.04 19.34
CA SER A 2 -7.91 10.49 19.31
C SER A 2 -8.63 10.87 18.01
N LYS A 3 -9.71 11.65 18.10
CA LYS A 3 -10.51 12.10 16.94
C LYS A 3 -9.81 13.18 16.10
N LYS A 4 -8.61 13.63 16.49
CA LYS A 4 -7.87 14.71 15.84
C LYS A 4 -6.59 14.19 15.19
N PRO A 5 -6.19 14.75 14.02
CA PRO A 5 -4.89 14.46 13.42
C PRO A 5 -3.75 14.75 14.40
N PRO A 6 -2.68 13.93 14.44
CA PRO A 6 -1.51 14.21 15.24
C PRO A 6 -0.76 15.43 14.71
N THR A 7 -0.35 16.32 15.61
CA THR A 7 0.42 17.53 15.30
C THR A 7 1.77 17.59 16.01
N ASP A 8 2.09 16.59 16.84
CA ASP A 8 3.40 16.49 17.46
C ASP A 8 4.47 16.17 16.40
N LEU A 9 5.39 17.11 16.18
CA LEU A 9 6.37 17.04 15.10
C LEU A 9 7.21 15.76 15.18
N LYS A 10 7.67 15.40 16.38
CA LYS A 10 8.51 14.21 16.58
C LYS A 10 7.75 12.94 16.21
N SER A 11 6.53 12.78 16.71
CA SER A 11 5.68 11.63 16.43
C SER A 11 5.37 11.52 14.94
N VAL A 12 5.00 12.62 14.27
CA VAL A 12 4.70 12.61 12.82
C VAL A 12 5.91 12.15 12.01
N LEU A 13 7.11 12.68 12.31
CA LEU A 13 8.33 12.31 11.60
C LEU A 13 8.75 10.85 11.84
N GLN A 14 8.55 10.34 13.06
CA GLN A 14 8.88 8.95 13.41
C GLN A 14 7.97 7.93 12.72
N ASN A 15 6.74 8.32 12.40
CA ASN A 15 5.75 7.45 11.76
C ASN A 15 5.64 7.66 10.24
N GLU A 16 6.55 8.41 9.63
CA GLU A 16 6.59 8.60 8.18
C GLU A 16 6.84 7.27 7.46
N ILE A 17 6.05 7.00 6.42
CA ILE A 17 6.17 5.81 5.57
C ILE A 17 7.46 5.90 4.76
N LYS A 18 8.23 4.81 4.73
CA LYS A 18 9.56 4.78 4.08
C LYS A 18 9.62 3.95 2.82
N GLU A 19 8.65 3.08 2.58
CA GLU A 19 8.62 2.20 1.40
C GLU A 19 7.19 2.11 0.85
N TRP A 20 7.10 1.92 -0.46
CA TRP A 20 5.85 1.94 -1.20
C TRP A 20 5.86 0.88 -2.30
N HIS A 21 4.68 0.39 -2.64
CA HIS A 21 4.44 -0.48 -3.78
C HIS A 21 3.58 0.21 -4.82
N PHE A 22 3.90 -0.09 -6.08
CA PHE A 22 3.14 0.27 -7.26
C PHE A 22 2.76 -1.02 -7.97
N HIS A 23 1.46 -1.34 -8.03
CA HIS A 23 0.96 -2.47 -8.83
C HIS A 23 0.38 -1.96 -10.12
N ILE A 24 1.03 -2.27 -11.22
CA ILE A 24 0.62 -1.88 -12.57
C ILE A 24 -0.32 -2.95 -13.10
N TYR A 25 -1.50 -2.56 -13.54
CA TYR A 25 -2.56 -3.46 -14.02
C TYR A 25 -2.80 -3.34 -15.51
N PHE A 26 -3.08 -4.48 -16.13
CA PHE A 26 -3.54 -4.63 -17.51
C PHE A 26 -4.66 -5.69 -17.58
N HIS A 27 -5.59 -5.53 -18.51
CA HIS A 27 -6.68 -6.49 -18.71
C HIS A 27 -6.16 -7.83 -19.24
N GLN A 28 -6.65 -8.95 -18.68
CA GLN A 28 -6.33 -10.27 -19.21
C GLN A 28 -6.79 -10.40 -20.67
N GLY A 29 -5.95 -11.01 -21.52
CA GLY A 29 -6.24 -11.17 -22.94
C GLY A 29 -6.13 -9.89 -23.78
N ASN A 30 -5.83 -8.73 -23.17
CA ASN A 30 -5.52 -7.52 -23.91
C ASN A 30 -4.02 -7.46 -24.21
N ALA A 31 -3.65 -7.92 -25.40
CA ALA A 31 -2.25 -7.98 -25.83
C ALA A 31 -1.58 -6.59 -25.92
N GLU A 32 -2.33 -5.54 -26.25
CA GLU A 32 -1.81 -4.17 -26.35
C GLU A 32 -1.45 -3.60 -24.98
N GLU A 33 -2.37 -3.71 -24.01
CA GLU A 33 -2.09 -3.28 -22.64
C GLU A 33 -0.96 -4.10 -21.99
N GLN A 34 -0.97 -5.42 -22.19
CA GLN A 34 0.09 -6.27 -21.67
C GLN A 34 1.45 -5.90 -22.27
N HIS A 35 1.51 -5.64 -23.57
CA HIS A 35 2.73 -5.19 -24.23
C HIS A 35 3.22 -3.85 -23.66
N TYR A 36 2.32 -2.86 -23.56
CA TYR A 36 2.65 -1.55 -23.00
C TYR A 36 3.11 -1.65 -21.54
N ALA A 37 2.49 -2.53 -20.74
CA ALA A 37 2.89 -2.79 -19.35
C ALA A 37 4.33 -3.32 -19.27
N LEU A 38 4.72 -4.21 -20.18
CA LEU A 38 6.10 -4.70 -20.25
C LEU A 38 7.08 -3.63 -20.74
N GLU A 39 6.69 -2.80 -21.72
CA GLU A 39 7.52 -1.68 -22.16
C GLU A 39 7.74 -0.64 -21.05
N LEU A 40 6.69 -0.33 -20.29
CA LEU A 40 6.75 0.57 -19.13
C LEU A 40 7.67 0.00 -18.04
N ARG A 41 7.58 -1.31 -17.77
CA ARG A 41 8.50 -2.00 -16.86
C ARG A 41 9.95 -1.91 -17.31
N ASP A 42 10.21 -2.13 -18.60
CA ASP A 42 11.55 -2.02 -19.17
C ASP A 42 12.09 -0.58 -19.10
N ALA A 43 11.22 0.42 -19.28
CA ALA A 43 11.58 1.83 -19.12
C ALA A 43 11.98 2.14 -17.68
N VAL A 44 11.23 1.64 -16.68
CA VAL A 44 11.59 1.75 -15.26
C VAL A 44 12.96 1.11 -14.98
N LEU A 45 13.24 -0.07 -15.54
CA LEU A 45 14.54 -0.73 -15.37
C LEU A 45 15.70 0.06 -15.99
N ARG A 46 15.51 0.64 -17.18
CA ARG A 46 16.49 1.51 -17.84
C ARG A 46 16.73 2.78 -17.03
N LEU A 47 15.66 3.45 -16.60
CA LEU A 47 15.73 4.69 -15.82
C LEU A 47 16.34 4.46 -14.43
N ARG A 48 16.07 3.32 -13.78
CA ARG A 48 16.79 2.90 -12.56
C ARG A 48 18.28 2.78 -12.83
N ARG A 49 18.67 2.06 -13.89
CA ARG A 49 20.08 1.85 -14.25
C ARG A 49 20.77 3.20 -14.49
N ASP A 50 20.06 4.13 -15.13
CA ASP A 50 20.60 5.44 -15.52
C ASP A 50 20.49 6.49 -14.39
N GLY A 51 19.96 6.12 -13.22
CA GLY A 51 19.99 6.93 -12.00
C GLY A 51 18.83 7.91 -11.82
N ALA A 52 17.72 7.76 -12.57
CA ALA A 52 16.57 8.66 -12.45
C ALA A 52 15.83 8.50 -11.10
N PHE A 53 15.78 7.28 -10.57
CA PHE A 53 15.15 6.93 -9.29
C PHE A 53 15.57 5.53 -8.85
N ILE A 54 15.27 5.18 -7.60
CA ILE A 54 15.39 3.81 -7.08
C ILE A 54 14.00 3.18 -7.16
N ALA A 55 13.82 2.23 -8.07
CA ALA A 55 12.57 1.51 -8.23
C ALA A 55 12.86 0.07 -8.65
N VAL A 56 12.30 -0.92 -7.98
CA VAL A 56 12.61 -2.33 -8.22
C VAL A 56 11.36 -3.09 -8.64
N PRO A 57 11.15 -3.30 -9.96
CA PRO A 57 10.13 -4.22 -10.42
C PRO A 57 10.41 -5.64 -9.95
N LEU A 58 9.40 -6.33 -9.41
CA LEU A 58 9.50 -7.77 -9.17
C LEU A 58 9.75 -8.51 -10.49
N PHE A 59 10.48 -9.63 -10.42
CA PHE A 59 10.79 -10.43 -11.61
C PHE A 59 9.52 -11.03 -12.24
N ARG A 60 8.59 -11.47 -11.40
CA ARG A 60 7.31 -12.07 -11.80
C ARG A 60 6.40 -11.01 -12.42
N VAL A 61 5.76 -11.39 -13.52
CA VAL A 61 4.58 -10.71 -14.08
C VAL A 61 3.43 -11.70 -14.03
N ASN A 62 2.31 -11.29 -13.44
CA ASN A 62 1.11 -12.11 -13.34
C ASN A 62 0.25 -11.84 -14.58
N THR A 63 0.00 -12.87 -15.39
CA THR A 63 -0.93 -12.78 -16.54
C THR A 63 -2.39 -12.97 -16.16
N ASP A 64 -2.62 -13.44 -14.93
CA ASP A 64 -3.90 -13.80 -14.36
C ASP A 64 -3.99 -13.23 -12.93
N PRO A 65 -5.20 -13.16 -12.33
CA PRO A 65 -5.38 -12.65 -10.97
C PRO A 65 -4.57 -13.47 -9.96
N ILE A 66 -3.77 -12.79 -9.13
CA ILE A 66 -2.98 -13.41 -8.06
C ILE A 66 -3.10 -12.57 -6.79
N GLY A 67 -3.34 -13.22 -5.65
CA GLY A 67 -3.48 -12.54 -4.37
C GLY A 67 -4.66 -11.55 -4.40
N PRO A 68 -4.50 -10.31 -3.88
CA PRO A 68 -5.57 -9.32 -3.89
C PRO A 68 -5.79 -8.66 -5.25
N HIS A 69 -4.96 -8.97 -6.25
CA HIS A 69 -4.93 -8.28 -7.54
C HIS A 69 -5.90 -8.96 -8.54
N PRO A 70 -6.96 -8.26 -9.00
CA PRO A 70 -8.07 -8.89 -9.75
C PRO A 70 -7.81 -9.08 -11.26
N ALA A 71 -6.66 -8.69 -11.77
CA ALA A 71 -6.30 -8.74 -13.18
C ALA A 71 -4.81 -9.05 -13.35
N GLY A 72 -4.32 -9.04 -14.60
CA GLY A 72 -2.89 -9.13 -14.88
C GLY A 72 -2.16 -7.96 -14.24
N SER A 73 -1.02 -8.23 -13.58
CA SER A 73 -0.28 -7.21 -12.85
C SER A 73 1.21 -7.50 -12.67
N TYR A 74 1.97 -6.47 -12.33
CA TYR A 74 3.28 -6.62 -11.71
C TYR A 74 3.53 -5.52 -10.68
N GLU A 75 4.38 -5.81 -9.71
CA GLU A 75 4.76 -4.92 -8.62
C GLU A 75 6.06 -4.16 -8.96
N VAL A 76 6.13 -2.90 -8.53
CA VAL A 76 7.36 -2.11 -8.42
C VAL A 76 7.47 -1.56 -7.00
N TRP A 77 8.53 -1.93 -6.30
CA TRP A 77 8.88 -1.35 -5.00
C TRP A 77 9.66 -0.05 -5.18
N ALA A 78 9.44 0.93 -4.30
CA ALA A 78 10.24 2.14 -4.24
C ALA A 78 10.39 2.68 -2.81
N PRO A 79 11.56 3.25 -2.45
CA PRO A 79 11.76 3.93 -1.19
C PRO A 79 11.22 5.37 -1.26
N SER A 80 10.90 5.94 -0.10
CA SER A 80 10.38 7.31 0.04
C SER A 80 11.26 8.37 -0.63
N GLU A 81 12.57 8.15 -0.64
CA GLU A 81 13.61 9.02 -1.19
C GLU A 81 13.41 9.31 -2.69
N THR A 82 12.81 8.38 -3.43
CA THR A 82 12.56 8.55 -4.87
C THR A 82 11.10 8.32 -5.26
N PHE A 83 10.19 8.25 -4.27
CA PHE A 83 8.76 8.07 -4.48
C PHE A 83 8.19 9.13 -5.44
N ALA A 84 8.46 10.42 -5.17
CA ALA A 84 7.91 11.52 -5.96
C ALA A 84 8.38 11.46 -7.42
N SER A 85 9.64 11.10 -7.67
CA SER A 85 10.19 10.95 -9.03
C SER A 85 9.53 9.82 -9.80
N LEU A 86 9.38 8.64 -9.18
CA LEU A 86 8.72 7.49 -9.79
C LEU A 86 7.22 7.74 -10.00
N PHE A 87 6.54 8.31 -9.00
CA PHE A 87 5.13 8.68 -9.08
C PHE A 87 4.88 9.65 -10.23
N SER A 88 5.73 10.68 -10.37
CA SER A 88 5.64 11.66 -11.46
C SER A 88 5.82 10.99 -12.83
N TYR A 89 6.79 10.09 -12.95
CA TYR A 89 7.00 9.33 -14.19
C TYR A 89 5.77 8.50 -14.55
N PHE A 90 5.22 7.73 -13.61
CA PHE A 90 4.02 6.96 -13.86
C PHE A 90 2.78 7.81 -14.15
N ALA A 91 2.59 8.92 -13.45
CA ALA A 91 1.49 9.85 -13.70
C ALA A 91 1.47 10.37 -15.15
N LEU A 92 2.66 10.59 -15.74
CA LEU A 92 2.81 11.08 -17.11
C LEU A 92 2.83 9.97 -18.16
N HIS A 93 3.28 8.76 -17.82
CA HIS A 93 3.66 7.73 -18.79
C HIS A 93 2.97 6.38 -18.61
N ARG A 94 1.97 6.25 -17.72
CA ARG A 94 1.24 4.97 -17.54
C ARG A 94 0.40 4.54 -18.76
N GLY A 95 0.18 5.44 -19.72
CA GLY A 95 -0.68 5.16 -20.88
C GLY A 95 -2.08 4.67 -20.46
N PRO A 96 -2.57 3.54 -21.01
CA PRO A 96 -3.90 3.01 -20.69
C PRO A 96 -3.99 2.31 -19.32
N LEU A 97 -2.85 2.04 -18.66
CA LEU A 97 -2.78 1.16 -17.49
C LEU A 97 -3.27 1.84 -16.21
N SER A 98 -3.84 1.07 -15.30
CA SER A 98 -4.11 1.54 -13.93
C SER A 98 -2.97 1.17 -12.99
N ILE A 99 -2.67 2.02 -12.02
CA ILE A 99 -1.62 1.75 -11.03
C ILE A 99 -2.16 1.94 -9.62
N LEU A 100 -2.21 0.86 -8.83
CA LEU A 100 -2.44 0.93 -7.39
C LEU A 100 -1.13 1.36 -6.72
N VAL A 101 -1.20 2.34 -5.84
CA VAL A 101 -0.08 2.81 -5.03
C VAL A 101 -0.46 2.62 -3.57
N HIS A 102 0.33 1.91 -2.78
CA HIS A 102 0.09 1.78 -1.35
C HIS A 102 1.40 1.78 -0.55
N PRO A 103 1.34 2.19 0.72
CA PRO A 103 2.51 2.15 1.59
C PRO A 103 2.83 0.72 2.01
N LEU A 104 4.05 0.51 2.51
CA LEU A 104 4.45 -0.73 3.17
C LEU A 104 4.61 -0.50 4.67
N THR A 105 3.57 -0.79 5.43
CA THR A 105 3.62 -0.74 6.90
C THR A 105 3.38 -2.13 7.49
N ARG A 106 3.13 -2.21 8.80
CA ARG A 106 2.72 -3.47 9.45
C ARG A 106 1.29 -3.88 9.08
N GLU A 107 0.53 -2.98 8.44
CA GLU A 107 -0.88 -3.14 8.05
C GLU A 107 -1.04 -3.38 6.54
N GLU A 108 -0.02 -4.01 5.96
CA GLU A 108 0.02 -4.48 4.57
C GLU A 108 -0.76 -5.80 4.37
N VAL A 109 -1.06 -6.52 5.45
CA VAL A 109 -1.35 -7.96 5.48
C VAL A 109 -2.59 -8.27 6.34
N SER A 110 -3.36 -9.29 5.98
CA SER A 110 -4.58 -9.69 6.72
C SER A 110 -4.24 -10.37 8.05
N VAL A 111 -5.08 -10.26 9.07
CA VAL A 111 -4.95 -11.05 10.32
C VAL A 111 -5.76 -12.34 10.36
N TYR A 112 -6.60 -12.60 9.36
CA TYR A 112 -7.39 -13.82 9.36
C TYR A 112 -6.60 -14.98 8.74
N PRO A 113 -6.45 -16.13 9.42
CA PRO A 113 -6.06 -17.35 8.75
C PRO A 113 -7.09 -17.63 7.66
N ALA A 114 -6.65 -17.89 6.42
CA ALA A 114 -7.51 -18.47 5.40
C ALA A 114 -8.24 -19.65 6.04
N LEU A 115 -9.58 -19.59 6.11
CA LEU A 115 -10.39 -20.67 6.67
C LEU A 115 -9.96 -21.95 5.94
N GLU A 116 -9.22 -22.82 6.63
CA GLU A 116 -8.83 -24.11 6.08
C GLU A 116 -10.11 -24.80 5.60
N SER A 117 -10.10 -25.21 4.34
CA SER A 117 -11.16 -26.01 3.74
C SER A 117 -11.41 -27.22 4.64
N ARG A 118 -12.48 -27.19 5.44
CA ARG A 118 -13.01 -28.37 6.12
C ARG A 118 -13.64 -29.29 5.07
N SER A 119 -12.80 -29.95 4.30
CA SER A 119 -13.15 -31.17 3.58
C SER A 119 -13.21 -32.31 4.58
N GLN A 120 -14.36 -32.51 5.22
CA GLN A 120 -14.77 -33.78 5.82
C GLN A 120 -16.26 -33.71 6.18
N PHE A 121 -17.11 -34.02 5.21
CA PHE A 121 -18.47 -34.50 5.48
C PHE A 121 -18.69 -35.75 4.64
N SER A 122 -18.48 -36.91 5.27
CA SER A 122 -18.98 -38.19 4.77
C SER A 122 -20.46 -38.30 5.14
N PRO A 123 -21.37 -38.64 4.20
CA PRO A 123 -22.78 -38.73 4.51
C PRO A 123 -23.06 -40.07 5.20
N GLY A 124 -23.39 -40.04 6.49
CA GLY A 124 -23.78 -41.25 7.21
C GLY A 124 -24.43 -40.98 8.57
N SER A 125 -25.66 -41.49 8.73
CA SER A 125 -26.42 -41.64 9.98
C SER A 125 -27.33 -40.47 10.39
N SER A 126 -28.61 -40.61 10.00
CA SER A 126 -29.73 -39.87 10.57
C SER A 126 -29.92 -40.25 12.05
N ARG A 127 -29.63 -39.33 12.97
CA ARG A 127 -30.18 -39.35 14.32
C ARG A 127 -30.94 -38.05 14.57
N LYS A 128 -32.25 -38.20 14.85
CA LYS A 128 -33.16 -37.13 15.24
C LYS A 128 -32.71 -36.56 16.59
N ILE A 129 -32.50 -35.25 16.68
CA ILE A 129 -32.34 -34.51 17.94
C ILE A 129 -33.55 -33.59 18.08
N SER A 130 -34.19 -33.64 19.26
CA SER A 130 -35.39 -32.91 19.65
C SER A 130 -35.13 -31.40 19.88
N PRO A 131 -36.14 -30.53 19.73
CA PRO A 131 -35.95 -29.08 19.77
C PRO A 131 -36.15 -28.56 21.19
N ALA A 132 -35.07 -28.18 21.88
CA ALA A 132 -35.15 -27.32 23.05
C ALA A 132 -33.79 -26.65 23.34
N HIS A 133 -33.79 -25.31 23.33
CA HIS A 133 -32.77 -24.41 23.88
C HIS A 133 -31.38 -24.42 23.20
N ALA A 134 -31.28 -23.71 22.08
CA ALA A 134 -30.09 -22.91 21.80
C ALA A 134 -30.59 -21.51 21.43
N ALA A 135 -30.39 -20.58 22.35
CA ALA A 135 -30.65 -19.16 22.16
C ALA A 135 -29.85 -18.63 20.98
N ASP A 136 -30.40 -17.58 20.37
CA ASP A 136 -29.83 -16.74 19.33
C ASP A 136 -28.31 -16.58 19.45
N VAL A 137 -27.56 -17.34 18.66
CA VAL A 137 -26.26 -16.88 18.19
C VAL A 137 -26.54 -16.22 16.85
N ALA A 138 -26.90 -14.95 16.92
CA ALA A 138 -26.72 -14.07 15.77
C ALA A 138 -25.24 -14.14 15.41
N ILE A 139 -24.93 -14.90 14.37
CA ILE A 139 -23.66 -14.77 13.67
C ILE A 139 -23.75 -13.38 13.06
N ASP A 140 -23.13 -12.40 13.73
CA ASP A 140 -22.90 -11.11 13.09
C ASP A 140 -22.28 -11.41 11.71
N PRO A 141 -22.83 -10.85 10.61
CA PRO A 141 -22.15 -10.92 9.33
C PRO A 141 -20.73 -10.38 9.55
N PRO A 142 -19.69 -10.89 8.87
CA PRO A 142 -18.32 -10.44 9.08
C PRO A 142 -18.19 -9.00 8.55
N SER A 143 -18.64 -8.02 9.34
CA SER A 143 -18.58 -6.60 9.07
C SER A 143 -17.40 -5.94 9.76
N VAL A 144 -16.41 -6.73 10.19
CA VAL A 144 -15.12 -6.23 10.66
C VAL A 144 -14.08 -6.67 9.65
N LEU A 145 -13.95 -5.89 8.57
CA LEU A 145 -12.67 -5.75 7.90
C LEU A 145 -11.66 -5.43 9.00
N THR A 146 -10.79 -6.39 9.30
CA THR A 146 -9.80 -6.20 10.35
C THR A 146 -8.87 -5.07 9.94
N ASP A 147 -8.58 -4.22 10.92
CA ASP A 147 -7.80 -2.98 10.83
C ASP A 147 -6.37 -3.16 10.28
N ASP A 148 -5.99 -4.36 9.84
CA ASP A 148 -4.63 -4.73 9.47
C ASP A 148 -4.40 -4.78 7.95
N CYS A 149 -5.43 -4.57 7.10
CA CYS A 149 -5.27 -4.47 5.63
C CYS A 149 -5.24 -3.01 5.14
N ARG A 150 -5.00 -2.06 6.04
CA ARG A 150 -5.26 -0.63 5.80
C ARG A 150 -4.41 -0.06 4.68
N ASP A 151 -3.22 -0.60 4.44
CA ASP A 151 -2.33 -0.12 3.39
C ASP A 151 -2.98 -0.32 2.01
N HIS A 152 -3.53 -1.51 1.74
CA HIS A 152 -4.25 -1.81 0.50
C HIS A 152 -5.63 -1.15 0.41
N GLN A 153 -6.33 -1.03 1.54
CA GLN A 153 -7.74 -0.64 1.54
C GLN A 153 -7.97 0.88 1.59
N ILE A 154 -7.36 1.58 2.55
CA ILE A 154 -7.70 2.97 2.89
C ILE A 154 -6.53 3.94 2.86
N ARG A 155 -5.29 3.43 2.82
CA ARG A 155 -4.08 4.26 2.62
C ARG A 155 -3.53 4.14 1.20
N SER A 156 -4.24 3.45 0.33
CA SER A 156 -3.90 3.33 -1.07
C SER A 156 -4.41 4.50 -1.89
N ALA A 157 -3.81 4.68 -3.07
CA ALA A 157 -4.21 5.61 -4.09
C ALA A 157 -4.15 4.92 -5.46
N TRP A 158 -4.80 5.53 -6.45
CA TRP A 158 -4.80 5.04 -7.83
C TRP A 158 -4.32 6.12 -8.79
N ILE A 159 -3.43 5.74 -9.70
CA ILE A 159 -3.15 6.51 -10.91
C ILE A 159 -3.97 5.90 -12.04
N GLY A 160 -5.05 6.59 -12.44
CA GLY A 160 -6.06 6.05 -13.36
C GLY A 160 -7.25 5.39 -12.66
N PRO A 161 -8.09 4.65 -13.40
CA PRO A 161 -9.26 3.97 -12.84
C PRO A 161 -8.88 2.93 -11.77
N SER A 162 -9.65 2.87 -10.68
CA SER A 162 -9.44 1.89 -9.61
C SER A 162 -10.01 0.52 -9.95
N TRP A 163 -9.40 -0.53 -9.40
CA TRP A 163 -9.92 -1.90 -9.46
C TRP A 163 -10.41 -2.39 -8.10
N PRO A 164 -11.43 -3.28 -8.06
CA PRO A 164 -11.88 -3.88 -6.81
C PRO A 164 -10.90 -4.97 -6.36
N LEU A 165 -10.09 -4.68 -5.34
CA LEU A 165 -9.14 -5.65 -4.77
C LEU A 165 -9.86 -6.76 -3.98
N ASP A 166 -9.38 -7.99 -4.09
CA ASP A 166 -9.83 -9.10 -3.23
C ASP A 166 -9.01 -9.13 -1.93
N LEU A 167 -9.39 -8.27 -0.98
CA LEU A 167 -8.69 -8.11 0.31
C LEU A 167 -8.68 -9.41 1.14
N SER A 168 -9.55 -10.38 0.84
CA SER A 168 -9.56 -11.70 1.51
C SER A 168 -8.32 -12.55 1.20
N LYS A 169 -7.57 -12.19 0.14
CA LYS A 169 -6.39 -12.91 -0.35
C LYS A 169 -5.07 -12.34 0.15
N LEU A 170 -5.10 -11.28 0.97
CA LEU A 170 -3.90 -10.74 1.57
C LEU A 170 -3.25 -11.78 2.49
N PRO A 171 -1.91 -11.90 2.48
CA PRO A 171 -1.22 -12.87 3.30
C PRO A 171 -1.41 -12.57 4.79
N VAL A 172 -1.21 -13.57 5.65
CA VAL A 172 -1.42 -13.45 7.10
C VAL A 172 -0.32 -12.60 7.74
N ARG A 173 -0.70 -11.83 8.76
CA ARG A 173 0.10 -10.82 9.44
C ARG A 173 1.51 -11.27 9.80
N SER A 174 2.48 -10.44 9.42
CA SER A 174 3.84 -10.46 9.95
C SER A 174 3.93 -9.53 11.16
N GLU A 175 4.66 -9.94 12.21
CA GLU A 175 4.90 -9.07 13.37
C GLU A 175 5.84 -7.90 13.03
N THR A 176 6.65 -8.06 11.97
CA THR A 176 7.65 -7.09 11.50
C THR A 176 7.28 -6.53 10.13
N ILE A 177 7.75 -5.32 9.83
CA ILE A 177 7.63 -4.73 8.49
C ILE A 177 8.48 -5.59 7.53
N PRO A 178 7.91 -6.11 6.44
CA PRO A 178 8.65 -6.92 5.49
C PRO A 178 9.65 -6.02 4.72
N LEU A 179 10.94 -6.13 5.05
CA LEU A 179 12.00 -5.45 4.29
C LEU A 179 12.26 -6.21 2.99
N GLN A 180 11.99 -5.58 1.85
CA GLN A 180 12.14 -6.24 0.55
C GLN A 180 13.56 -6.11 -0.03
N TYR A 181 14.20 -4.93 0.09
CA TYR A 181 15.53 -4.65 -0.47
C TYR A 181 16.51 -3.98 0.52
N PRO A 182 16.79 -4.60 1.68
CA PRO A 182 17.62 -3.98 2.72
C PRO A 182 19.07 -3.69 2.28
N SER A 183 19.59 -4.41 1.28
CA SER A 183 20.94 -4.19 0.74
C SER A 183 21.14 -2.82 0.09
N LEU A 184 20.05 -2.16 -0.33
CA LEU A 184 20.10 -0.83 -0.94
C LEU A 184 20.31 0.29 0.08
N LYS A 185 20.12 0.04 1.39
CA LYS A 185 20.29 1.01 2.48
C LYS A 185 19.50 2.32 2.27
N VAL A 186 18.26 2.18 1.83
CA VAL A 186 17.26 3.24 1.64
C VAL A 186 15.94 2.81 2.30
N GLY A 187 14.95 3.70 2.36
CA GLY A 187 13.66 3.37 2.97
C GLY A 187 13.83 3.02 4.45
N TYR A 188 13.24 1.91 4.90
CA TYR A 188 13.36 1.47 6.29
C TYR A 188 14.79 1.01 6.67
N SER A 189 15.65 0.77 5.67
CA SER A 189 17.04 0.36 5.85
C SER A 189 18.03 1.53 5.72
N SER A 190 17.55 2.77 5.61
CA SER A 190 18.41 3.96 5.46
C SER A 190 19.19 4.27 6.74
N ASN A 191 20.48 4.58 6.57
CA ASN A 191 21.35 5.08 7.63
C ASN A 191 21.64 6.58 7.49
N VAL A 192 20.99 7.25 6.53
CA VAL A 192 21.16 8.70 6.34
C VAL A 192 20.49 9.41 7.51
N PRO A 193 21.22 10.24 8.27
CA PRO A 193 20.62 10.94 9.39
C PRO A 193 19.58 11.94 8.87
N PHE A 194 18.39 11.91 9.46
CA PHE A 194 17.37 12.92 9.20
C PHE A 194 17.77 14.26 9.80
N MET A 195 17.29 15.35 9.20
CA MET A 195 17.37 16.68 9.81
C MET A 195 16.81 16.64 11.24
N ASN A 196 17.57 17.17 12.19
CA ASN A 196 17.19 17.20 13.60
C ASN A 196 15.96 18.11 13.83
N LEU A 197 15.34 18.01 15.01
CA LEU A 197 14.11 18.74 15.31
C LEU A 197 14.30 20.27 15.38
N GLU A 198 15.49 20.73 15.79
CA GLU A 198 15.79 22.16 15.90
C GLU A 198 15.87 22.81 14.51
N ASP A 199 16.65 22.22 13.60
CA ASP A 199 16.78 22.67 12.22
C ASP A 199 15.43 22.63 11.49
N ARG A 200 14.61 21.60 11.73
CA ARG A 200 13.24 21.51 11.19
C ARG A 200 12.34 22.63 11.72
N ALA A 201 12.43 22.97 13.00
CA ALA A 201 11.66 24.05 13.58
C ALA A 201 12.07 25.41 12.98
N ILE A 202 13.37 25.64 12.77
CA ILE A 202 13.89 26.83 12.10
C ILE A 202 13.36 26.92 10.66
N LEU A 203 13.40 25.81 9.92
CA LEU A 203 12.86 25.75 8.56
C LEU A 203 11.36 26.06 8.53
N GLY A 204 10.57 25.45 9.43
CA GLY A 204 9.14 25.72 9.56
C GLY A 204 8.83 27.19 9.87
N ALA A 205 9.54 27.80 10.81
CA ALA A 205 9.38 29.22 11.14
C ALA A 205 9.71 30.15 9.96
N ASN A 206 10.71 29.79 9.16
CA ASN A 206 11.06 30.53 7.95
C ASN A 206 9.97 30.42 6.87
N VAL A 207 9.39 29.24 6.68
CA VAL A 207 8.24 29.04 5.78
C VAL A 207 7.07 29.92 6.21
N GLU A 208 6.66 29.87 7.48
CA GLU A 208 5.54 30.69 8.00
C GLU A 208 5.80 32.19 7.81
N LYS A 209 7.04 32.65 8.06
CA LYS A 209 7.42 34.04 7.85
C LYS A 209 7.27 34.48 6.38
N MET A 210 7.59 33.61 5.42
CA MET A 210 7.40 33.90 4.00
C MET A 210 5.91 33.91 3.65
N LEU A 211 5.16 32.91 4.12
CA LEU A 211 3.73 32.78 3.84
C LEU A 211 2.91 33.96 4.38
N LEU A 212 3.36 34.69 5.40
CA LEU A 212 2.74 35.96 5.85
C LEU A 212 2.46 36.96 4.73
N LYS A 213 3.24 36.93 3.64
CA LYS A 213 3.04 37.83 2.48
C LYS A 213 2.13 37.23 1.40
N GLU A 214 1.90 35.93 1.44
CA GLU A 214 1.04 35.21 0.50
C GLU A 214 -0.42 35.32 0.94
N LYS A 215 -1.26 35.91 0.09
CA LYS A 215 -2.67 36.20 0.41
C LYS A 215 -3.55 34.96 0.39
N ASP A 216 -3.22 34.01 -0.46
CA ASP A 216 -4.00 32.77 -0.65
C ASP A 216 -3.52 31.63 0.25
N ALA A 217 -2.42 31.84 1.00
CA ALA A 217 -1.91 30.88 1.95
C ALA A 217 -2.69 30.95 3.27
N ALA A 218 -3.29 29.83 3.67
CA ALA A 218 -3.89 29.71 5.00
C ALA A 218 -2.84 29.94 6.10
N ARG A 219 -3.24 30.63 7.18
CA ARG A 219 -2.37 30.89 8.33
C ARG A 219 -2.32 29.67 9.24
N ALA A 220 -1.12 29.32 9.71
CA ALA A 220 -0.98 28.33 10.78
C ALA A 220 -1.71 28.82 12.06
N PRO A 221 -2.43 27.94 12.78
CA PRO A 221 -2.99 28.27 14.08
C PRO A 221 -1.89 28.67 15.08
N VAL A 222 -2.22 29.60 15.98
CA VAL A 222 -1.32 29.94 17.09
C VAL A 222 -1.22 28.74 18.05
N PRO A 223 -0.02 28.40 18.57
CA PRO A 223 0.16 27.33 19.54
C PRO A 223 -0.68 27.47 20.81
#